data_AF-R9B550-F1
#
_entry.id   AF-R9B550-F1
#
_cell.length_a   1.000
_cell.length_b   1.000
_cell.length_c   1.000
_cell.angle_alpha   90.00
_cell.angle_beta   90.00
_cell.angle_gamma   90.00
#
_symmetry.space_group_name_H-M   'P 1'
#
loop_
_entity.id
_entity.type
_entity.pdbx_description
1 polymer ?
#
loop_
_entity_poly.entity_id
_entity_poly.type
_entity_poly.pdbx_seq_one_letter_code
_entity_poly.pdbx_strand_id
1 'polypeptide(L)'
;MEIAGAVLATIFFGGFMLINKKIRKQPCDVNDRPCPLSTLEQDQVSLEPECVCTPCKTLEILYQNQKGQMTIRDIDVIRVYQEKQHWYVEAFCHLLNEQRIFVVGQIKCLKCPKHCSRLINQTEIIEYLTKHLE
;
A
#
# COMPACT_ATOMS: atom_id res chain seq x y z
N MET A 1 40.86 -16.87 -47.36
CA MET A 1 42.11 -16.57 -46.64
C MET A 1 41.94 -15.15 -46.13
N GLU A 2 41.85 -14.85 -44.84
CA GLU A 2 42.67 -15.32 -43.72
C GLU A 2 41.85 -15.54 -42.45
N ILE A 3 42.31 -16.48 -41.64
CA ILE A 3 41.80 -16.86 -40.32
C ILE A 3 42.83 -16.32 -39.33
N ALA A 4 42.44 -15.41 -38.44
CA ALA A 4 43.12 -15.11 -37.17
C ALA A 4 42.34 -13.97 -36.47
N GLY A 5 42.11 -13.96 -35.17
CA GLY A 5 42.61 -14.83 -34.13
C GLY A 5 41.73 -14.74 -32.89
N ALA A 6 41.71 -15.85 -32.15
CA ALA A 6 41.11 -15.95 -30.84
C ALA A 6 41.91 -15.13 -29.83
N VAL A 7 41.20 -14.52 -28.87
CA VAL A 7 41.74 -14.27 -27.54
C VAL A 7 40.76 -14.88 -26.54
N LEU A 8 41.08 -16.10 -26.11
CA LEU A 8 40.57 -16.68 -24.88
C LEU A 8 41.11 -15.87 -23.71
N ALA A 9 40.22 -15.26 -22.92
CA ALA A 9 40.53 -14.83 -21.58
C ALA A 9 39.93 -15.85 -20.59
N THR A 10 40.78 -16.75 -20.12
CA THR A 10 40.48 -17.73 -19.08
C THR A 10 40.71 -17.16 -17.69
N ILE A 11 39.70 -17.35 -16.83
CA ILE A 11 39.73 -17.72 -15.40
C ILE A 11 40.27 -16.66 -14.43
N PHE A 12 39.49 -16.32 -13.38
CA PHE A 12 39.85 -16.61 -11.99
C PHE A 12 38.63 -16.64 -11.06
N PHE A 13 38.67 -17.62 -10.17
CA PHE A 13 37.73 -17.97 -9.11
C PHE A 13 37.46 -16.83 -8.13
N GLY A 14 36.22 -16.76 -7.66
CA GLY A 14 35.84 -15.99 -6.48
C GLY A 14 34.40 -16.28 -6.11
N GLY A 15 34.18 -17.28 -5.25
CA GLY A 15 32.86 -17.62 -4.74
C GLY A 15 32.21 -16.43 -4.06
N PHE A 16 31.03 -16.04 -4.53
CA PHE A 16 30.18 -15.10 -3.81
C PHE A 16 29.29 -15.88 -2.84
N MET A 17 29.69 -15.81 -1.58
CA MET A 17 28.93 -16.24 -0.41
C MET A 17 27.50 -15.68 -0.45
N LEU A 18 26.52 -16.56 -0.26
CA LEU A 18 25.15 -16.19 0.10
C LEU A 18 25.18 -15.53 1.48
N ILE A 19 25.24 -14.20 1.53
CA ILE A 19 25.07 -13.46 2.78
C ILE A 19 23.56 -13.29 3.02
N ASN A 20 23.06 -14.09 3.96
CA ASN A 20 21.83 -13.86 4.70
C ASN A 20 21.76 -12.39 5.18
N LYS A 21 20.99 -11.55 4.50
CA LYS A 21 20.48 -10.32 5.13
C LYS A 21 19.23 -10.67 5.95
N LYS A 22 19.52 -11.17 7.15
CA LYS A 22 18.61 -11.15 8.30
C LYS A 22 18.19 -9.70 8.53
N ILE A 23 17.02 -9.31 8.03
CA ILE A 23 16.42 -8.01 8.32
C ILE A 23 16.09 -8.01 9.81
N ARG A 24 16.96 -7.37 10.59
CA ARG A 24 16.71 -7.03 11.99
C ARG A 24 15.69 -5.89 11.99
N LYS A 25 14.40 -6.22 12.10
CA LYS A 25 13.38 -5.24 12.51
C LYS A 25 13.51 -5.09 14.02
N GLN A 26 14.07 -3.98 14.46
CA GLN A 26 14.01 -3.55 15.85
C GLN A 26 12.68 -2.78 16.04
N PRO A 27 11.91 -3.09 17.09
CA PRO A 27 10.57 -2.58 17.29
C PRO A 27 10.58 -1.11 17.71
N CYS A 28 9.59 -0.37 17.23
CA CYS A 28 9.27 0.95 17.76
C CYS A 28 8.36 0.73 18.97
N ASP A 29 8.87 0.96 20.17
CA ASP A 29 8.06 1.11 21.36
C ASP A 29 8.28 2.47 22.01
N VAL A 30 7.19 3.13 22.43
CA VAL A 30 7.16 3.92 23.69
C VAL A 30 5.82 3.71 24.42
N ASN A 31 5.09 2.61 24.18
CA ASN A 31 4.06 2.06 25.07
C ASN A 31 3.51 0.74 24.48
N ASP A 32 4.15 -0.36 24.89
CA ASP A 32 4.06 -1.68 24.27
C ASP A 32 2.70 -2.35 24.49
N ARG A 33 1.90 -2.43 23.43
CA ARG A 33 1.19 -3.66 23.07
C ARG A 33 1.41 -3.97 21.59
N PRO A 34 2.39 -4.83 21.25
CA PRO A 34 2.50 -5.40 19.91
C PRO A 34 1.36 -6.40 19.67
N CYS A 35 0.72 -6.33 18.50
CA CYS A 35 -0.18 -7.40 18.05
C CYS A 35 0.57 -8.74 18.08
N PRO A 36 0.03 -9.78 18.72
CA PRO A 36 0.71 -11.06 18.81
C PRO A 36 0.69 -11.74 17.44
N LEU A 37 1.88 -12.12 16.96
CA LEU A 37 2.03 -12.94 15.77
C LEU A 37 2.90 -14.15 16.13
N SER A 38 2.25 -15.27 16.48
CA SER A 38 2.86 -16.60 16.46
C SER A 38 1.76 -17.63 16.22
N THR A 39 1.73 -18.24 15.03
CA THR A 39 2.28 -19.58 14.74
C THR A 39 1.35 -20.71 15.17
N LEU A 40 0.64 -21.24 14.16
CA LEU A 40 0.10 -22.60 13.98
C LEU A 40 -0.53 -23.36 15.16
N GLU A 41 -1.77 -23.80 14.90
CA GLU A 41 -2.55 -24.86 15.56
C GLU A 41 -3.12 -24.44 16.94
N GLN A 42 -4.43 -24.35 17.17
CA GLN A 42 -5.53 -25.27 16.86
C GLN A 42 -6.88 -24.62 17.19
N ASP A 43 -7.95 -25.12 16.56
CA ASP A 43 -9.37 -24.77 16.74
C ASP A 43 -9.76 -24.05 18.04
N GLN A 44 -10.11 -22.77 17.92
CA GLN A 44 -11.24 -22.15 18.62
C GLN A 44 -11.45 -20.72 18.12
N VAL A 45 -12.66 -20.47 17.64
CA VAL A 45 -13.26 -19.20 17.16
C VAL A 45 -12.40 -17.98 17.47
N SER A 46 -11.63 -17.56 16.47
CA SER A 46 -10.78 -16.36 16.52
C SER A 46 -11.66 -15.12 16.56
N LEU A 47 -12.00 -14.66 17.77
CA LEU A 47 -12.34 -13.26 17.99
C LEU A 47 -11.02 -12.50 17.97
N GLU A 48 -10.49 -12.27 16.76
CA GLU A 48 -9.40 -11.31 16.61
C GLU A 48 -9.87 -9.97 17.19
N PRO A 49 -9.08 -9.32 18.06
CA PRO A 49 -9.43 -7.99 18.51
C PRO A 49 -9.49 -7.12 17.26
N GLU A 50 -10.70 -6.73 16.87
CA GLU A 50 -10.93 -5.76 15.80
C GLU A 50 -10.03 -4.56 16.10
N CYS A 51 -8.96 -4.42 15.33
CA CYS A 51 -8.07 -3.29 15.49
C CYS A 51 -8.87 -2.06 15.09
N VAL A 52 -9.43 -1.36 16.08
CA VAL A 52 -10.13 -0.08 15.88
C VAL A 52 -9.07 0.94 15.48
N CYS A 53 -8.74 0.88 14.20
CA CYS A 53 -7.80 1.73 13.54
C CYS A 53 -8.41 3.12 13.48
N THR A 54 -7.87 4.06 14.25
CA THR A 54 -8.27 5.47 14.11
C THR A 54 -8.17 5.88 12.63
N PRO A 55 -9.17 6.59 12.09
CA PRO A 55 -9.14 7.02 10.71
C PRO A 55 -7.90 7.86 10.44
N CYS A 56 -7.31 7.67 9.26
CA CYS A 56 -6.26 8.55 8.80
C CYS A 56 -6.86 9.90 8.39
N LYS A 57 -6.28 10.99 8.89
CA LYS A 57 -6.63 12.35 8.45
C LYS A 57 -6.34 12.55 6.96
N THR A 58 -5.21 12.01 6.50
CA THR A 58 -4.75 12.07 5.12
C THR A 58 -4.55 10.66 4.59
N LEU A 59 -5.09 10.38 3.42
CA LEU A 59 -4.99 9.09 2.74
C LEU A 59 -4.08 9.21 1.53
N GLU A 60 -3.23 8.21 1.31
CA GLU A 60 -2.42 8.07 0.10
C GLU A 60 -3.19 7.18 -0.88
N ILE A 61 -3.44 7.66 -2.09
CA ILE A 61 -4.11 6.91 -3.15
C ILE A 61 -3.21 6.74 -4.37
N LEU A 62 -3.29 5.56 -5.00
CA LEU A 62 -2.81 5.34 -6.34
C LEU A 62 -3.99 5.50 -7.31
N TYR A 63 -4.02 6.59 -8.06
CA TYR A 63 -5.14 6.96 -8.92
C TYR A 63 -4.80 6.78 -10.41
N GLN A 64 -5.68 6.11 -11.15
CA GLN A 64 -5.62 5.99 -12.60
C GLN A 64 -6.57 6.99 -13.26
N ASN A 65 -6.05 7.99 -13.98
CA ASN A 65 -6.92 8.92 -14.70
C ASN A 65 -7.56 8.28 -15.94
N GLN A 66 -8.47 9.00 -16.62
CA GLN A 66 -9.14 8.54 -17.83
C GLN A 66 -8.20 8.22 -19.00
N LYS A 67 -6.98 8.78 -19.01
CA LYS A 67 -5.93 8.49 -19.99
C LYS A 67 -5.08 7.26 -19.62
N GLY A 68 -5.42 6.58 -18.52
CA GLY A 68 -4.70 5.43 -18.00
C GLY A 68 -3.43 5.78 -17.20
N GLN A 69 -3.12 7.06 -16.98
CA GLN A 69 -1.93 7.47 -16.26
C GLN A 69 -2.11 7.29 -14.76
N MET A 70 -1.09 6.69 -14.13
CA MET A 70 -1.04 6.41 -12.71
C MET A 70 -0.38 7.58 -11.96
N THR A 71 -1.01 8.04 -10.88
CA THR A 71 -0.44 9.08 -9.98
C THR A 71 -0.65 8.68 -8.54
N ILE A 72 0.37 8.89 -7.69
CA ILE A 72 0.24 8.79 -6.24
C ILE A 72 -0.19 10.16 -5.72
N ARG A 73 -1.20 10.20 -4.85
CA ARG A 73 -1.76 11.45 -4.32
C ARG A 73 -2.09 11.30 -2.85
N ASP A 74 -1.70 12.30 -2.07
CA ASP A 74 -2.20 12.47 -0.71
C ASP A 74 -3.48 13.31 -0.77
N ILE A 75 -4.53 12.82 -0.12
CA ILE A 75 -5.86 13.44 -0.11
C ILE A 75 -6.43 13.52 1.31
N ASP A 76 -7.05 14.65 1.62
CA ASP A 76 -7.86 14.81 2.83
C ASP A 76 -9.33 14.75 2.43
N VAL A 77 -10.02 13.69 2.87
CA VAL A 77 -11.39 13.45 2.42
C VAL A 77 -12.34 14.44 3.09
N ILE A 78 -13.21 15.05 2.29
CA ILE A 78 -14.25 15.98 2.72
C ILE A 78 -15.59 15.24 2.81
N ARG A 79 -15.94 14.49 1.76
CA ARG A 79 -17.12 13.61 1.77
C ARG A 79 -17.02 12.50 0.75
N VAL A 80 -17.78 11.43 1.00
CA VAL A 80 -17.96 10.29 0.10
C VAL A 80 -19.43 10.20 -0.27
N TYR A 81 -19.73 10.06 -1.55
CA TYR A 81 -21.10 10.02 -2.03
C TYR A 81 -21.24 9.13 -3.25
N GLN A 82 -22.47 8.69 -3.50
CA GLN A 82 -22.82 7.89 -4.67
C GLN A 82 -23.69 8.70 -5.62
N GLU A 83 -23.36 8.69 -6.91
CA GLU A 83 -24.15 9.31 -7.98
C GLU A 83 -24.17 8.39 -9.20
N LYS A 84 -25.34 8.16 -9.82
CA LYS A 84 -25.48 7.32 -11.04
C LYS A 84 -24.70 5.99 -10.95
N GLN A 85 -24.87 5.27 -9.83
CA GLN A 85 -24.23 3.99 -9.52
C GLN A 85 -22.70 4.02 -9.35
N HIS A 86 -22.07 5.18 -9.35
CA HIS A 86 -20.64 5.35 -9.12
C HIS A 86 -20.39 5.99 -7.75
N TRP A 87 -19.34 5.52 -7.08
CA TRP A 87 -18.85 6.13 -5.85
C TRP A 87 -17.80 7.20 -6.15
N TYR A 88 -17.92 8.33 -5.46
CA TYR A 88 -17.06 9.49 -5.58
C TYR A 88 -16.52 9.91 -4.22
N VAL A 89 -15.30 10.42 -4.22
CA VAL A 89 -14.66 11.04 -3.07
C VAL A 89 -14.37 12.48 -3.42
N GLU A 90 -14.99 13.41 -2.69
CA GLU A 90 -14.58 14.80 -2.69
C GLU A 90 -13.51 15.00 -1.63
N ALA A 91 -12.35 15.52 -2.02
CA ALA A 91 -11.19 15.64 -1.16
C ALA A 91 -10.30 16.82 -1.54
N PHE A 92 -9.55 17.35 -0.58
CA PHE A 92 -8.44 18.25 -0.86
C PHE A 92 -7.23 17.44 -1.35
N CYS A 93 -6.70 17.75 -2.53
CA CYS A 93 -5.56 17.05 -3.12
C CYS A 93 -4.28 17.85 -2.90
N HIS A 94 -3.37 17.31 -2.09
CA HIS A 94 -2.10 17.99 -1.74
C HIS A 94 -1.14 18.13 -2.92
N LEU A 95 -1.18 17.20 -3.88
CA LEU A 95 -0.35 17.26 -5.09
C LEU A 95 -0.66 18.50 -5.95
N LEU A 96 -1.94 18.90 -6.02
CA LEU A 96 -2.39 20.03 -6.83
C LEU A 96 -2.79 21.25 -5.99
N ASN A 97 -2.75 21.13 -4.67
CA ASN A 97 -3.14 22.15 -3.69
C ASN A 97 -4.56 22.70 -3.92
N GLU A 98 -5.53 21.83 -4.21
CA GLU A 98 -6.90 22.21 -4.53
C GLU A 98 -7.90 21.07 -4.24
N GLN A 99 -9.19 21.41 -4.16
CA GLN A 99 -10.28 20.44 -4.01
C GLN A 99 -10.56 19.71 -5.33
N ARG A 100 -10.67 18.38 -5.28
CA ARG A 100 -10.92 17.51 -6.43
C ARG A 100 -11.92 16.42 -6.08
N ILE A 101 -12.56 15.91 -7.12
CA ILE A 101 -13.45 14.74 -7.06
C ILE A 101 -12.73 13.56 -7.70
N PHE A 102 -12.65 12.45 -6.98
CA PHE A 102 -12.05 11.21 -7.43
C PHE A 102 -13.12 10.14 -7.59
N VAL A 103 -13.10 9.44 -8.72
CA VAL A 103 -13.98 8.27 -8.91
C VAL A 103 -13.35 7.09 -8.18
N VAL A 104 -14.07 6.44 -7.27
CA VAL A 104 -13.52 5.35 -6.45
C VAL A 104 -13.03 4.18 -7.32
N GLY A 105 -13.74 3.87 -8.42
CA GLY A 105 -13.32 2.87 -9.41
C GLY A 105 -11.96 3.12 -10.08
N GLN A 106 -11.48 4.37 -10.02
CA GLN A 106 -10.16 4.78 -10.53
C GLN A 106 -9.05 4.70 -9.47
N ILE A 107 -9.38 4.49 -8.20
CA ILE A 107 -8.42 4.26 -7.11
C ILE A 107 -7.97 2.80 -7.15
N LYS A 108 -6.69 2.56 -7.46
CA LYS A 108 -6.12 1.20 -7.55
C LYS A 108 -5.50 0.72 -6.25
N CYS A 109 -5.18 1.65 -5.36
CA CYS A 109 -4.68 1.37 -4.03
C CYS A 109 -5.07 2.53 -3.12
N LEU A 110 -5.53 2.22 -1.92
CA LEU A 110 -5.72 3.17 -0.83
C LEU A 110 -4.87 2.74 0.34
N LYS A 111 -4.14 3.68 0.92
CA LYS A 111 -3.27 3.46 2.07
C LYS A 111 -3.49 4.57 3.09
N CYS A 112 -3.67 4.17 4.34
CA CYS A 112 -3.56 5.08 5.47
C CYS A 112 -2.10 5.08 5.94
N PRO A 113 -1.38 6.22 5.95
CA PRO A 113 0.02 6.27 6.37
C PRO A 113 0.29 5.73 7.79
N LYS A 114 -0.72 5.72 8.66
CA LYS A 114 -0.62 5.18 10.03
C LYS A 114 -0.75 3.66 10.11
N HIS A 115 -1.27 3.01 9.05
CA HIS A 115 -1.52 1.57 9.01
C HIS A 115 -0.60 0.88 8.01
N CYS A 116 -0.17 -0.34 8.32
CA CYS A 116 0.68 -1.12 7.42
C CYS A 116 -0.11 -1.74 6.24
N SER A 117 -1.44 -1.73 6.32
CA SER A 117 -2.32 -2.37 5.35
C SER A 117 -2.61 -1.46 4.15
N ARG A 118 -2.66 -2.06 2.95
CA ARG A 118 -3.04 -1.42 1.70
C ARG A 118 -4.33 -2.07 1.21
N LEU A 119 -5.31 -1.25 0.83
CA LEU A 119 -6.56 -1.72 0.25
C LEU A 119 -6.45 -1.63 -1.27
N ILE A 120 -6.59 -2.76 -1.94
CA ILE A 120 -6.56 -2.87 -3.41
C ILE A 120 -7.92 -3.32 -3.97
N ASN A 121 -8.76 -3.91 -3.14
CA ASN A 121 -10.10 -4.33 -3.51
C ASN A 121 -11.04 -3.11 -3.47
N GLN A 122 -11.82 -2.91 -4.53
CA GLN A 122 -12.76 -1.81 -4.62
C GLN A 122 -13.83 -1.81 -3.53
N THR A 123 -14.34 -3.00 -3.16
CA THR A 123 -15.34 -3.14 -2.10
C THR A 123 -14.76 -2.72 -0.75
N GLU A 124 -13.54 -3.17 -0.43
CA GLU A 124 -12.84 -2.79 0.82
C GLU A 124 -12.53 -1.29 0.86
N ILE A 125 -12.14 -0.71 -0.29
CA ILE A 125 -11.90 0.73 -0.40
C ILE A 125 -13.18 1.51 -0.12
N ILE A 126 -14.31 1.12 -0.72
CA ILE A 126 -15.61 1.77 -0.49
C ILE A 126 -16.01 1.63 0.98
N GLU A 127 -15.90 0.43 1.54
CA GLU A 127 -16.25 0.16 2.94
C GLU A 127 -15.40 0.99 3.92
N TYR A 128 -14.09 1.07 3.68
CA TYR A 128 -13.20 1.91 4.48
C TYR A 128 -13.61 3.38 4.39
N LEU A 129 -13.85 3.87 3.18
CA LEU A 129 -14.22 5.27 2.94
C LEU A 129 -15.58 5.62 3.56
N THR A 130 -16.56 4.73 3.58
CA THR A 130 -17.89 5.04 4.13
C THR A 130 -17.99 4.87 5.64
N LYS A 131 -17.22 3.94 6.23
CA LYS A 131 -17.28 3.67 7.69
C LYS A 131 -16.52 4.66 8.56
N HIS A 132 -15.54 5.35 8.00
CA HIS A 132 -14.53 6.06 8.78
C HIS A 132 -14.53 7.59 8.61
N LEU A 133 -15.59 8.15 8.02
CA LEU A 133 -15.71 9.59 7.69
C LEU A 133 -16.94 10.26 8.32
N GLU A 134 -17.34 9.84 9.53
CA GLU A 134 -18.34 10.53 10.35
C GLU A 134 -17.77 11.75 11.09
#